data_AF-A0A2B4RAG5-F1
#
_entry.id   AF-A0A2B4RAG5-F1
#
_cell.length_a   1.000
_cell.length_b   1.000
_cell.length_c   1.000
_cell.angle_alpha   90.00
_cell.angle_beta   90.00
_cell.angle_gamma   90.00
#
_symmetry.space_group_name_H-M   'P 1'
#
loop_
_entity.id
_entity.type
_entity.pdbx_description
1 polymer ?
#
loop_
_entity_poly.entity_id
_entity_poly.type
_entity_poly.pdbx_seq_one_letter_code
_entity_poly.pdbx_strand_id
1 'polypeptide(L)'
;MADGSVVEEYSKRAKTAEDEITSLKRKIEALQNCVVSENESSESASDPELEKFFTENSKLKYQVETLKRSIEEEKANSKKIMTNCQFTLNEMFKKAIAQTFPDLPDAPVMVQASQGEKFGDYQCNSAMAINQILKSKGINSNPRQIAAAILANVPQNDLMQKVEVAGAGFINISLSHNFVSTMLKDILTNGAQPPAVPVKKRCVIDFSSPNIAKEMHVGHLRSTIIGESLSRLLEFAGHDVLR
;
A
#
# COMPACT_ATOMS: atom_id res chain seq x y z
N MET A 1 1.32 -19.12 2.83
CA MET A 1 1.12 -18.44 4.14
C MET A 1 2.36 -17.72 4.66
N ALA A 2 3.43 -17.56 3.88
CA ALA A 2 4.59 -16.77 4.29
C ALA A 2 4.83 -15.54 3.41
N ASP A 3 4.02 -15.33 2.37
CA ASP A 3 4.47 -14.54 1.21
C ASP A 3 4.24 -13.02 1.36
N GLY A 4 3.10 -12.60 1.91
CA GLY A 4 2.79 -11.18 2.07
C GLY A 4 3.65 -10.45 3.11
N SER A 5 3.94 -11.13 4.24
CA SER A 5 4.78 -10.58 5.32
C SER A 5 6.23 -10.34 4.88
N VAL A 6 6.73 -11.23 4.02
CA VAL A 6 8.11 -11.23 3.56
C VAL A 6 8.32 -10.12 2.53
N VAL A 7 7.35 -9.91 1.63
CA VAL A 7 7.38 -8.81 0.65
C VAL A 7 7.30 -7.43 1.32
N GLU A 8 6.46 -7.27 2.35
CA GLU A 8 6.39 -6.02 3.12
C GLU A 8 7.68 -5.74 3.90
N GLU A 9 8.29 -6.78 4.49
CA GLU A 9 9.56 -6.67 5.17
C GLU A 9 10.70 -6.29 4.21
N TYR A 10 10.76 -6.93 3.03
CA TYR A 10 11.73 -6.59 2.00
C TYR A 10 11.52 -5.19 1.42
N SER A 11 10.26 -4.77 1.24
CA SER A 11 9.93 -3.40 0.84
C SER A 11 10.44 -2.38 1.86
N LYS A 12 10.25 -2.64 3.16
CA LYS A 12 10.69 -1.75 4.23
C LYS A 12 12.22 -1.69 4.31
N ARG A 13 12.88 -2.85 4.23
CA ARG A 13 14.35 -2.93 4.18
C ARG A 13 14.93 -2.20 2.96
N ALA A 14 14.32 -2.37 1.79
CA ALA A 14 14.75 -1.66 0.57
C ALA A 14 14.65 -0.14 0.73
N LYS A 15 13.54 0.36 1.29
CA LYS A 15 13.35 1.79 1.50
C LYS A 15 14.35 2.39 2.51
N THR A 16 14.62 1.66 3.60
CA THR A 16 15.62 2.06 4.60
C THR A 16 17.02 2.13 3.99
N ALA A 17 17.36 1.16 3.12
CA ALA A 17 18.62 1.14 2.39
C ALA A 17 18.72 2.29 1.36
N GLU A 18 17.63 2.65 0.68
CA GLU A 18 17.59 3.81 -0.24
C GLU A 18 17.83 5.13 0.49
N ASP A 19 17.27 5.30 1.69
CA ASP A 19 17.50 6.48 2.53
C ASP A 19 18.96 6.56 3.01
N GLU A 20 19.55 5.43 3.40
CA GLU A 20 20.98 5.33 3.78
C GLU A 20 21.91 5.65 2.61
N ILE A 21 21.61 5.14 1.40
CA ILE A 21 22.37 5.46 0.18
C ILE A 21 22.33 6.96 -0.10
N THR A 22 21.18 7.61 0.11
CA THR A 22 21.01 9.04 -0.12
C THR A 22 21.80 9.88 0.91
N SER A 23 21.80 9.44 2.17
CA SER A 23 22.61 10.05 3.25
C SER A 23 24.11 9.92 2.99
N LEU A 24 24.57 8.73 2.59
CA LEU A 24 25.97 8.47 2.25
C LEU A 24 26.42 9.28 1.03
N LYS A 25 25.58 9.41 -0.01
CA LYS A 25 25.90 10.26 -1.16
C LYS A 25 26.11 11.72 -0.76
N ARG A 26 25.28 12.28 0.11
CA ARG A 26 25.47 13.66 0.62
C ARG A 26 26.76 13.81 1.42
N LYS A 27 27.12 12.82 2.23
CA LYS A 27 28.39 12.83 2.99
C LYS A 27 29.60 12.74 2.06
N ILE A 28 29.53 11.92 1.01
CA ILE A 28 30.59 11.81 -0.01
C ILE A 28 30.74 13.13 -0.76
N GLU A 29 29.65 13.78 -1.16
CA GLU A 29 29.71 15.11 -1.80
C GLU A 29 30.29 16.18 -0.87
N ALA A 30 29.93 16.16 0.43
CA ALA A 30 30.48 17.08 1.42
C ALA A 30 31.99 16.88 1.63
N LEU A 31 32.44 15.62 1.71
CA LEU A 31 33.85 15.28 1.85
C LEU A 31 34.65 15.57 0.58
N GLN A 32 34.10 15.28 -0.62
CA GLN A 32 34.72 15.67 -1.88
C GLN A 32 34.88 17.18 -2.00
N ASN A 33 33.90 17.96 -1.53
CA ASN A 33 34.01 19.42 -1.50
C ASN A 33 35.06 19.91 -0.47
N CYS A 34 35.18 19.25 0.70
CA CYS A 34 36.26 19.53 1.65
C CYS A 34 37.65 19.16 1.10
N VAL A 35 37.76 18.04 0.39
CA VAL A 35 39.01 17.59 -0.25
C VAL A 35 39.40 18.52 -1.41
N VAL A 36 38.44 19.08 -2.15
CA VAL A 36 38.72 20.12 -3.16
C VAL A 36 39.19 21.44 -2.53
N SER A 37 38.79 21.76 -1.29
CA SER A 37 39.33 22.93 -0.57
C SER A 37 40.71 22.71 0.07
N GLU A 38 41.14 21.47 0.27
CA GLU A 38 42.46 21.13 0.85
C GLU A 38 43.51 20.73 -0.21
N ASN A 39 43.10 20.40 -1.44
CA ASN A 39 43.98 19.88 -2.50
C ASN A 39 44.84 20.91 -3.26
N GLU A 40 45.13 22.11 -2.72
CA GLU A 40 46.30 22.88 -3.17
C GLU A 40 47.61 22.38 -2.53
N SER A 41 47.57 21.41 -1.61
CA SER A 41 48.78 20.73 -1.17
C SER A 41 48.52 19.25 -0.84
N SER A 42 49.25 18.39 -1.54
CA SER A 42 49.45 16.95 -1.34
C SER A 42 48.39 15.97 -1.89
N GLU A 43 48.74 15.38 -3.03
CA GLU A 43 48.23 14.09 -3.51
C GLU A 43 48.61 12.96 -2.53
N SER A 44 47.76 11.93 -2.47
CA SER A 44 47.96 10.57 -1.93
C SER A 44 47.61 10.30 -0.46
N ALA A 45 46.31 10.08 -0.20
CA ALA A 45 45.82 9.04 0.71
C ALA A 45 44.32 8.81 0.48
N SER A 46 43.93 7.66 -0.11
CA SER A 46 42.53 7.24 -0.09
C SER A 46 42.15 6.90 1.35
N ASP A 47 41.18 7.63 1.90
CA ASP A 47 40.71 7.43 3.27
C ASP A 47 40.06 6.02 3.39
N PRO A 48 40.60 5.11 4.22
CA PRO A 48 40.11 3.73 4.34
C PRO A 48 38.64 3.63 4.80
N GLU A 49 38.13 4.67 5.46
CA GLU A 49 36.72 4.76 5.83
C GLU A 49 35.83 5.02 4.60
N LEU A 50 36.32 5.78 3.63
CA LEU A 50 35.65 6.09 2.37
C LEU A 50 35.54 4.85 1.47
N GLU A 51 36.60 4.05 1.36
CA GLU A 51 36.58 2.77 0.63
C GLU A 51 35.59 1.76 1.23
N LYS A 52 35.49 1.73 2.57
CA LYS A 52 34.52 0.89 3.28
C LYS A 52 33.08 1.28 2.92
N PHE A 53 32.77 2.58 2.88
CA PHE A 53 31.45 3.06 2.47
C PHE A 53 31.14 2.77 1.00
N PHE A 54 32.12 2.88 0.09
CA PHE A 54 31.92 2.48 -1.32
C PHE A 54 31.61 1.00 -1.48
N THR A 55 32.31 0.15 -0.71
CA THR A 55 32.10 -1.29 -0.70
C THR A 55 30.71 -1.65 -0.17
N GLU A 56 30.30 -1.02 0.93
CA GLU A 56 28.98 -1.22 1.54
C GLU A 56 27.85 -0.72 0.63
N ASN A 57 28.02 0.44 -0.02
CA ASN A 57 27.04 0.96 -0.98
C ASN A 57 26.90 0.04 -2.21
N SER A 58 28.01 -0.51 -2.71
CA SER A 58 27.99 -1.48 -3.82
C SER A 58 27.28 -2.78 -3.40
N LYS A 59 27.53 -3.25 -2.18
CA LYS A 59 26.87 -4.44 -1.62
C LYS A 59 25.36 -4.21 -1.43
N LEU A 60 24.96 -3.06 -0.90
CA LEU A 60 23.55 -2.70 -0.73
C LEU A 60 22.83 -2.57 -2.07
N LYS A 61 23.44 -1.93 -3.08
CA LYS A 61 22.89 -1.87 -4.43
C LYS A 61 22.62 -3.26 -5.01
N TYR A 62 23.60 -4.16 -4.90
CA TYR A 62 23.45 -5.53 -5.36
C TYR A 62 22.34 -6.28 -4.62
N GLN A 63 22.21 -6.08 -3.30
CA GLN A 63 21.12 -6.67 -2.52
C GLN A 63 19.75 -6.13 -2.95
N VAL A 64 19.61 -4.82 -3.17
CA VAL A 64 18.37 -4.21 -3.66
C VAL A 64 17.99 -4.78 -5.03
N GLU A 65 18.95 -4.92 -5.94
CA GLU A 65 18.71 -5.48 -7.27
C GLU A 65 18.27 -6.94 -7.20
N THR A 66 18.93 -7.74 -6.35
CA THR A 66 18.55 -9.14 -6.11
C THR A 66 17.13 -9.25 -5.53
N LEU A 67 16.80 -8.40 -4.55
CA LEU A 67 15.45 -8.37 -3.95
C LEU A 67 14.39 -7.94 -4.96
N LYS A 68 14.67 -6.94 -5.79
CA LYS A 68 13.76 -6.50 -6.87
C LYS A 68 13.49 -7.63 -7.85
N ARG A 69 14.53 -8.36 -8.26
CA ARG A 69 14.39 -9.55 -9.13
C ARG A 69 13.55 -10.64 -8.49
N SER A 70 13.81 -10.98 -7.22
CA SER A 70 13.02 -11.99 -6.50
C SER A 70 11.55 -11.57 -6.33
N ILE A 71 11.26 -10.28 -6.13
CA ILE A 71 9.89 -9.76 -6.09
C ILE A 71 9.19 -9.93 -7.44
N GLU A 72 9.89 -9.69 -8.56
CA GLU A 72 9.33 -9.89 -9.90
C GLU A 72 9.06 -11.38 -10.19
N GLU A 73 9.98 -12.26 -9.79
CA GLU A 73 9.84 -13.72 -9.90
C GLU A 73 8.65 -14.23 -9.07
N GLU A 74 8.51 -13.79 -7.81
CA GLU A 74 7.37 -14.17 -6.96
C GLU A 74 6.05 -13.58 -7.48
N LYS A 75 6.04 -12.36 -8.01
CA LYS A 75 4.86 -11.80 -8.69
C LYS A 75 4.44 -12.63 -9.89
N ALA A 76 5.40 -13.22 -10.62
CA ALA A 76 5.11 -14.10 -11.76
C ALA A 76 4.60 -15.48 -11.32
N ASN A 77 5.05 -15.99 -10.17
CA ASN A 77 4.70 -17.32 -9.65
C ASN A 77 3.51 -17.35 -8.67
N SER A 78 3.09 -16.19 -8.14
CA SER A 78 2.07 -16.16 -7.10
C SER A 78 0.73 -16.71 -7.61
N LYS A 79 0.11 -17.61 -6.84
CA LYS A 79 -1.28 -18.05 -7.10
C LYS A 79 -2.15 -16.82 -7.22
N LYS A 80 -2.92 -16.74 -8.30
CA LYS A 80 -3.77 -15.59 -8.61
C LYS A 80 -4.91 -15.49 -7.60
N ILE A 81 -4.66 -14.78 -6.52
CA ILE A 81 -5.65 -14.46 -5.51
C ILE A 81 -6.45 -13.25 -5.98
N MET A 82 -7.76 -13.24 -5.72
CA MET A 82 -8.58 -12.09 -6.09
C MET A 82 -8.07 -10.82 -5.41
N THR A 83 -7.95 -9.75 -6.17
CA THR A 83 -7.43 -8.48 -5.65
C THR A 83 -8.58 -7.61 -5.18
N ASN A 84 -8.48 -7.06 -3.96
CA ASN A 84 -9.39 -6.03 -3.51
C ASN A 84 -8.96 -4.69 -4.12
N CYS A 85 -9.61 -4.28 -5.21
CA CYS A 85 -9.29 -3.05 -5.94
C CYS A 85 -9.30 -1.81 -5.03
N GLN A 86 -10.30 -1.71 -4.15
CA GLN A 86 -10.41 -0.57 -3.23
C GLN A 86 -9.24 -0.52 -2.24
N PHE A 87 -8.82 -1.67 -1.70
CA PHE A 87 -7.68 -1.75 -0.80
C PHE A 87 -6.37 -1.37 -1.51
N THR A 88 -6.13 -1.92 -2.71
CA THR A 88 -4.95 -1.61 -3.51
C THR A 88 -4.88 -0.13 -3.88
N LEU A 89 -6.02 0.46 -4.27
CA LEU A 89 -6.11 1.90 -4.54
C LEU A 89 -5.84 2.71 -3.27
N ASN A 90 -6.43 2.35 -2.12
CA ASN A 90 -6.17 3.05 -0.86
C ASN A 90 -4.67 3.04 -0.50
N GLU A 91 -4.00 1.89 -0.57
CA GLU A 91 -2.57 1.79 -0.29
C GLU A 91 -1.72 2.63 -1.26
N MET A 92 -2.11 2.67 -2.54
CA MET A 92 -1.44 3.51 -3.53
C MET A 92 -1.61 5.00 -3.24
N PHE A 93 -2.84 5.46 -2.98
CA PHE A 93 -3.11 6.85 -2.64
C PHE A 93 -2.48 7.24 -1.31
N LYS A 94 -2.42 6.34 -0.33
CA LYS A 94 -1.72 6.55 0.94
C LYS A 94 -0.24 6.88 0.71
N LYS A 95 0.44 6.11 -0.15
CA LYS A 95 1.85 6.36 -0.51
C LYS A 95 2.02 7.68 -1.25
N ALA A 96 1.16 7.97 -2.24
CA ALA A 96 1.21 9.21 -3.00
C ALA A 96 0.96 10.45 -2.12
N ILE A 97 0.00 10.37 -1.20
CA ILE A 97 -0.31 11.44 -0.24
C ILE A 97 0.87 11.66 0.72
N ALA A 98 1.45 10.59 1.27
CA ALA A 98 2.61 10.70 2.17
C ALA A 98 3.84 11.33 1.49
N GLN A 99 4.02 11.09 0.18
CA GLN A 99 5.07 11.75 -0.61
C GLN A 99 4.75 13.22 -0.88
N THR A 100 3.49 13.56 -1.14
CA THR A 100 3.06 14.93 -1.44
C THR A 100 3.09 15.82 -0.19
N PHE A 101 2.74 15.26 0.97
CA PHE A 101 2.62 15.97 2.24
C PHE A 101 3.36 15.24 3.37
N PRO A 102 4.71 15.25 3.39
CA PRO A 102 5.50 14.58 4.42
C PRO A 102 5.23 15.13 5.84
N ASP A 103 4.81 16.39 5.96
CA ASP A 103 4.49 17.05 7.24
C ASP A 103 3.10 16.65 7.82
N LEU A 104 2.40 15.74 7.15
CA LEU A 104 1.08 15.23 7.53
C LEU A 104 1.12 13.70 7.68
N PRO A 105 1.63 13.20 8.82
CA PRO A 105 1.88 11.76 9.01
C PRO A 105 0.60 10.89 9.04
N ASP A 106 -0.57 11.49 9.28
CA ASP A 106 -1.86 10.79 9.33
C ASP A 106 -2.90 11.46 8.42
N ALA A 107 -2.49 11.73 7.18
CA ALA A 107 -3.38 12.32 6.19
C ALA A 107 -4.53 11.35 5.85
N PRO A 108 -5.79 11.83 5.81
CA PRO A 108 -6.94 10.98 5.52
C PRO A 108 -6.88 10.44 4.09
N VAL A 109 -7.02 9.12 3.94
CA VAL A 109 -7.10 8.44 2.64
C VAL A 109 -8.51 7.90 2.47
N MET A 110 -9.25 8.47 1.52
CA MET A 110 -10.66 8.17 1.33
C MET A 110 -10.93 7.75 -0.11
N VAL A 111 -10.60 6.50 -0.46
CA VAL A 111 -11.00 5.89 -1.73
C VAL A 111 -12.29 5.10 -1.55
N GLN A 112 -13.30 5.42 -2.35
CA GLN A 112 -14.64 4.81 -2.32
C GLN A 112 -15.08 4.43 -3.73
N ALA A 113 -15.98 3.44 -3.85
CA ALA A 113 -16.64 3.15 -5.11
C ALA A 113 -17.51 4.35 -5.53
N SER A 114 -17.45 4.71 -6.80
CA SER A 114 -18.22 5.83 -7.35
C SER A 114 -19.72 5.47 -7.43
N GLN A 115 -20.59 6.45 -7.21
CA GLN A 115 -22.05 6.25 -7.27
C GLN A 115 -22.65 6.42 -8.67
N GLY A 116 -21.83 6.60 -9.70
CA GLY A 116 -22.30 6.69 -11.08
C GLY A 116 -21.17 6.78 -12.09
N GLU A 117 -21.43 6.29 -13.31
CA GLU A 117 -20.46 6.15 -14.40
C GLU A 117 -19.73 7.46 -14.75
N LYS A 118 -20.40 8.61 -14.57
CA LYS A 118 -19.82 9.94 -14.81
C LYS A 118 -18.60 10.26 -13.93
N PHE A 119 -18.45 9.56 -12.81
CA PHE A 119 -17.37 9.78 -11.84
C PHE A 119 -16.31 8.67 -11.88
N GLY A 120 -16.33 7.81 -12.90
CA GLY A 120 -15.48 6.62 -12.98
C GLY A 120 -15.97 5.49 -12.07
N ASP A 121 -15.12 4.50 -11.84
CA ASP A 121 -15.42 3.32 -11.00
C ASP A 121 -15.13 3.59 -9.51
N TYR A 122 -14.06 4.35 -9.24
CA TYR A 122 -13.65 4.75 -7.90
C TYR A 122 -13.40 6.25 -7.82
N GLN A 123 -13.56 6.80 -6.62
CA GLN A 123 -13.28 8.20 -6.34
C GLN A 123 -12.44 8.34 -5.08
N CYS A 124 -11.42 9.21 -5.14
CA CYS A 124 -10.60 9.59 -4.00
C CYS A 124 -10.93 11.02 -3.56
N ASN A 125 -11.42 11.15 -2.32
CA ASN A 125 -11.95 12.40 -1.75
C ASN A 125 -10.99 13.05 -0.74
N SER A 126 -9.77 12.51 -0.63
CA SER A 126 -8.76 12.90 0.36
C SER A 126 -8.36 14.38 0.26
N ALA A 127 -8.34 14.96 -0.94
CA ALA A 127 -7.85 16.33 -1.15
C ALA A 127 -8.66 17.39 -0.39
N MET A 128 -9.98 17.21 -0.24
CA MET A 128 -10.82 18.14 0.52
C MET A 128 -10.51 18.09 2.02
N ALA A 129 -10.37 16.88 2.57
CA ALA A 129 -10.04 16.71 3.99
C ALA A 129 -8.63 17.22 4.30
N ILE A 130 -7.65 16.94 3.43
CA ILE A 130 -6.29 17.49 3.54
C ILE A 130 -6.32 19.02 3.49
N ASN A 131 -7.10 19.61 2.59
CA ASN A 131 -7.25 21.06 2.52
C ASN A 131 -7.78 21.67 3.82
N GLN A 132 -8.77 21.02 4.45
CA GLN A 132 -9.33 21.47 5.72
C GLN A 132 -8.27 21.43 6.84
N ILE A 133 -7.43 20.39 6.86
CA ILE A 133 -6.32 20.27 7.81
C ILE A 133 -5.26 21.35 7.53
N LEU A 134 -4.88 21.59 6.28
CA LEU A 134 -3.91 22.63 5.91
C LEU A 134 -4.42 24.03 6.30
N LYS A 135 -5.72 24.31 6.07
CA LYS A 135 -6.35 25.56 6.50
C LYS A 135 -6.31 25.73 8.01
N SER A 136 -6.55 24.68 8.80
CA SER A 136 -6.41 24.76 10.27
C SER A 136 -4.97 25.05 10.72
N LYS A 137 -3.97 24.70 9.91
CA LYS A 137 -2.56 25.04 10.12
C LYS A 137 -2.16 26.42 9.56
N GLY A 138 -3.13 27.21 9.08
CA GLY A 138 -2.90 28.54 8.51
C GLY A 138 -2.44 28.54 7.04
N ILE A 139 -2.41 27.38 6.38
CA ILE A 139 -2.01 27.25 4.98
C ILE A 139 -3.26 27.26 4.12
N ASN A 140 -3.50 28.35 3.40
CA ASN A 140 -4.64 28.43 2.48
C ASN A 140 -4.25 27.80 1.14
N SER A 141 -4.82 26.64 0.83
CA SER A 141 -4.57 25.91 -0.42
C SER A 141 -5.88 25.69 -1.19
N ASN A 142 -5.75 25.45 -2.50
CA ASN A 142 -6.88 25.05 -3.33
C ASN A 142 -6.98 23.51 -3.36
N PRO A 143 -8.11 22.91 -2.96
CA PRO A 143 -8.25 21.46 -2.95
C PRO A 143 -8.06 20.82 -4.33
N ARG A 144 -8.31 21.55 -5.42
CA ARG A 144 -7.99 21.10 -6.79
C ARG A 144 -6.49 21.00 -7.06
N GLN A 145 -5.69 21.93 -6.51
CA GLN A 145 -4.23 21.88 -6.62
C GLN A 145 -3.66 20.74 -5.77
N ILE A 146 -4.23 20.50 -4.58
CA ILE A 146 -3.88 19.36 -3.73
C ILE A 146 -4.15 18.05 -4.47
N ALA A 147 -5.32 17.92 -5.09
CA ALA A 147 -5.66 16.73 -5.87
C ALA A 147 -4.70 16.51 -7.05
N ALA A 148 -4.31 17.57 -7.76
CA ALA A 148 -3.34 17.49 -8.86
C ALA A 148 -1.94 17.10 -8.36
N ALA A 149 -1.50 17.62 -7.22
CA ALA A 149 -0.23 17.28 -6.61
C ALA A 149 -0.18 15.81 -6.14
N ILE A 150 -1.28 15.32 -5.56
CA ILE A 150 -1.43 13.89 -5.21
C ILE A 150 -1.34 13.04 -6.48
N LEU A 151 -2.09 13.41 -7.52
CA LEU A 151 -2.13 12.67 -8.78
C LEU A 151 -0.75 12.56 -9.45
N ALA A 152 0.07 13.62 -9.38
CA ALA A 152 1.43 13.62 -9.92
C ALA A 152 2.36 12.60 -9.24
N ASN A 153 2.08 12.23 -7.99
CA ASN A 153 2.84 11.25 -7.21
C ASN A 153 2.21 9.84 -7.23
N VAL A 154 1.09 9.65 -7.93
CA VAL A 154 0.50 8.32 -8.09
C VAL A 154 1.31 7.54 -9.13
N PRO A 155 1.89 6.37 -8.79
CA PRO A 155 2.64 5.57 -9.75
C PRO A 155 1.73 5.02 -10.84
N GLN A 156 2.25 4.95 -12.06
CA GLN A 156 1.57 4.28 -13.17
C GLN A 156 1.42 2.79 -12.86
N ASN A 157 0.24 2.22 -13.15
CA ASN A 157 -0.06 0.82 -12.87
C ASN A 157 -1.11 0.30 -13.87
N ASP A 158 -1.14 -1.01 -14.07
CA ASP A 158 -2.04 -1.70 -15.00
C ASP A 158 -3.52 -1.68 -14.55
N LEU A 159 -3.75 -1.39 -13.26
CA LEU A 159 -5.08 -1.36 -12.66
C LEU A 159 -5.92 -0.17 -13.17
N MET A 160 -5.30 0.99 -13.43
CA MET A 160 -5.99 2.24 -13.75
C MET A 160 -5.82 2.59 -15.22
N GLN A 161 -6.91 2.87 -15.91
CA GLN A 161 -6.88 3.38 -17.29
C GLN A 161 -6.80 4.90 -17.34
N LYS A 162 -7.58 5.55 -16.48
CA LYS A 162 -7.78 6.99 -16.51
C LYS A 162 -7.96 7.50 -15.10
N VAL A 163 -7.25 8.57 -14.76
CA VAL A 163 -7.39 9.25 -13.46
C VAL A 163 -7.48 10.75 -13.71
N GLU A 164 -8.54 11.38 -13.21
CA GLU A 164 -8.84 12.80 -13.50
C GLU A 164 -9.25 13.55 -12.25
N VAL A 165 -8.83 14.81 -12.16
CA VAL A 165 -9.30 15.73 -11.12
C VAL A 165 -10.58 16.43 -11.57
N ALA A 166 -11.67 16.19 -10.86
CA ALA A 166 -12.99 16.76 -11.13
C ALA A 166 -13.46 17.71 -10.01
N GLY A 167 -14.30 18.67 -10.39
CA GLY A 167 -14.97 19.59 -9.46
C GLY A 167 -14.02 20.34 -8.53
N ALA A 168 -14.32 20.31 -7.23
CA ALA A 168 -13.59 21.03 -6.19
C ALA A 168 -12.25 20.39 -5.78
N GLY A 169 -11.95 19.18 -6.26
CA GLY A 169 -10.78 18.39 -5.83
C GLY A 169 -11.06 16.89 -5.68
N PHE A 170 -12.08 16.37 -6.37
CA PHE A 170 -12.34 14.94 -6.44
C PHE A 170 -11.37 14.30 -7.43
N ILE A 171 -10.82 13.13 -7.11
CA ILE A 171 -10.00 12.36 -8.04
C ILE A 171 -10.82 11.15 -8.52
N ASN A 172 -11.31 11.21 -9.74
CA ASN A 172 -12.07 10.14 -10.38
C ASN A 172 -11.11 9.12 -11.02
N ILE A 173 -11.37 7.84 -10.83
CA ILE A 173 -10.51 6.72 -11.24
C ILE A 173 -11.35 5.76 -12.08
N SER A 174 -10.92 5.50 -13.30
CA SER A 174 -11.48 4.45 -14.18
C SER A 174 -10.51 3.29 -14.26
N LEU A 175 -11.01 2.08 -14.00
CA LEU A 175 -10.24 0.85 -14.07
C LEU A 175 -9.92 0.48 -15.52
N SER A 176 -8.80 -0.22 -15.70
CA SER A 176 -8.41 -0.80 -16.98
C SER A 176 -9.33 -1.93 -17.40
N HIS A 177 -9.89 -1.84 -18.60
CA HIS A 177 -10.66 -2.94 -19.20
C HIS A 177 -9.85 -4.24 -19.28
N ASN A 178 -8.55 -4.16 -19.56
CA ASN A 178 -7.66 -5.33 -19.60
C ASN A 178 -7.52 -5.97 -18.22
N PHE A 179 -7.38 -5.16 -17.18
CA PHE A 179 -7.30 -5.62 -15.80
C PHE A 179 -8.60 -6.32 -15.38
N VAL A 180 -9.76 -5.68 -15.63
CA VAL A 180 -11.07 -6.26 -15.31
C VAL A 180 -11.32 -7.54 -16.09
N SER A 181 -11.01 -7.58 -17.38
CA SER A 181 -11.16 -8.79 -18.20
C SER A 181 -10.27 -9.94 -17.71
N THR A 182 -9.04 -9.64 -17.28
CA THR A 182 -8.13 -10.65 -16.73
C THR A 182 -8.66 -11.19 -15.41
N MET A 183 -9.14 -10.31 -14.53
CA MET A 183 -9.74 -10.70 -13.25
C MET A 183 -10.99 -11.57 -13.45
N LEU A 184 -11.88 -11.21 -14.38
CA LEU A 184 -13.07 -12.02 -14.69
C LEU A 184 -12.70 -13.40 -15.23
N LYS A 185 -11.71 -13.47 -16.14
CA LYS A 185 -11.19 -14.73 -16.64
C LYS A 185 -10.68 -15.61 -15.50
N ASP A 186 -9.94 -15.03 -14.56
CA ASP A 186 -9.37 -15.76 -13.44
C ASP A 186 -10.45 -16.29 -12.48
N ILE A 187 -11.52 -15.53 -12.24
CA ILE A 187 -12.69 -15.98 -11.45
C ILE A 187 -13.40 -17.15 -12.15
N LEU A 188 -13.58 -17.07 -13.48
CA LEU A 188 -14.24 -18.13 -14.24
C LEU A 188 -13.42 -19.42 -14.30
N THR A 189 -12.08 -19.33 -14.34
CA THR A 189 -11.21 -20.52 -14.41
C THR A 189 -10.90 -21.14 -13.05
N ASN A 190 -10.72 -20.32 -12.01
CA ASN A 190 -10.24 -20.78 -10.69
C ASN A 190 -11.31 -20.71 -9.58
N GLY A 191 -12.51 -20.24 -9.90
CA GLY A 191 -13.57 -19.95 -8.94
C GLY A 191 -13.36 -18.62 -8.21
N ALA A 192 -14.38 -18.18 -7.48
CA ALA A 192 -14.28 -17.03 -6.59
C ALA A 192 -13.44 -17.40 -5.35
N GLN A 193 -12.30 -16.75 -5.19
CA GLN A 193 -11.39 -16.95 -4.07
C GLN A 193 -11.34 -15.68 -3.22
N PRO A 194 -11.21 -15.78 -1.88
CA PRO A 194 -11.02 -14.60 -1.05
C PRO A 194 -9.74 -13.86 -1.42
N PRO A 195 -9.64 -12.54 -1.16
CA PRO A 195 -8.35 -11.87 -1.18
C PRO A 195 -7.40 -12.45 -0.14
N ALA A 196 -6.10 -12.32 -0.37
CA ALA A 196 -5.08 -12.89 0.49
C ALA A 196 -5.11 -12.17 1.85
N VAL A 197 -5.36 -12.92 2.92
CA VAL A 197 -5.17 -12.39 4.28
C VAL A 197 -3.70 -12.58 4.66
N PRO A 198 -2.97 -11.52 5.03
CA PRO A 198 -1.52 -11.60 5.28
C PRO A 198 -1.20 -12.49 6.48
N VAL A 199 -2.07 -12.52 7.49
CA VAL A 199 -1.89 -13.31 8.71
C VAL A 199 -3.17 -14.07 9.03
N LYS A 200 -3.07 -15.40 9.05
CA LYS A 200 -4.15 -16.24 9.57
C LYS A 200 -4.28 -16.05 11.07
N LYS A 201 -5.52 -15.88 11.51
CA LYS A 201 -5.87 -15.72 12.93
C LYS A 201 -6.82 -16.83 13.34
N ARG A 202 -6.75 -17.19 14.62
CA ARG A 202 -7.75 -18.04 15.25
C ARG A 202 -8.89 -17.17 15.75
N CYS A 203 -10.10 -17.44 15.28
CA CYS A 203 -11.31 -16.69 15.59
C CYS A 203 -12.28 -17.61 16.32
N VAL A 204 -12.68 -17.25 17.54
CA VAL A 204 -13.72 -17.98 18.27
C VAL A 204 -15.02 -17.21 18.13
N ILE A 205 -16.08 -17.87 17.69
CA ILE A 205 -17.40 -17.26 17.53
C ILE A 205 -18.38 -18.02 18.43
N ASP A 206 -18.75 -17.40 19.54
CA ASP A 206 -19.82 -17.88 20.41
C ASP A 206 -21.16 -17.40 19.85
N PHE A 207 -22.03 -18.32 19.48
CA PHE A 207 -23.34 -18.02 18.93
C PHE A 207 -24.35 -19.13 19.23
N SER A 208 -25.64 -18.86 18.97
CA SER A 208 -26.78 -19.73 19.31
C SER A 208 -27.05 -19.82 20.82
N SER A 209 -26.11 -20.38 21.59
CA SER A 209 -26.07 -20.51 23.06
C SER A 209 -27.44 -20.56 23.75
N PRO A 210 -28.31 -21.56 23.42
CA PRO A 210 -29.60 -21.71 24.06
C PRO A 210 -29.46 -22.25 25.47
N ASN A 211 -30.37 -21.83 26.36
CA ASN A 211 -30.40 -22.34 27.73
C ASN A 211 -31.01 -23.75 27.78
N ILE A 212 -30.25 -24.71 28.30
CA ILE A 212 -30.75 -26.06 28.56
C ILE A 212 -31.95 -25.96 29.53
N ALA A 213 -33.03 -26.69 29.23
CA ALA A 213 -34.31 -26.67 29.94
C ALA A 213 -35.17 -25.40 29.80
N LYS A 214 -34.86 -24.51 28.84
CA LYS A 214 -35.78 -23.45 28.38
C LYS A 214 -36.03 -23.59 26.87
N GLU A 215 -37.21 -23.17 26.41
CA GLU A 215 -37.52 -23.18 24.98
C GLU A 215 -36.62 -22.21 24.20
N MET A 216 -36.21 -22.65 23.01
CA MET A 216 -35.46 -21.82 22.09
C MET A 216 -36.40 -20.79 21.43
N HIS A 217 -36.23 -19.51 21.77
CA HIS A 217 -36.96 -18.42 21.11
C HIS A 217 -36.21 -17.82 19.90
N VAL A 218 -36.89 -16.93 19.15
CA VAL A 218 -36.39 -16.25 17.93
C VAL A 218 -35.09 -15.46 18.12
N GLY A 219 -34.75 -15.10 19.36
CA GLY A 219 -33.49 -14.43 19.69
C GLY A 219 -32.29 -15.35 19.53
N HIS A 220 -32.41 -16.61 19.99
CA HIS A 220 -31.39 -17.63 19.75
C HIS A 220 -31.25 -17.90 18.25
N LEU A 221 -32.37 -18.03 17.52
CA LEU A 221 -32.35 -18.28 16.07
C LEU A 221 -31.59 -17.18 15.30
N ARG A 222 -31.81 -15.91 15.65
CA ARG A 222 -31.06 -14.80 15.06
C ARG A 222 -29.56 -14.95 15.31
N SER A 223 -29.17 -15.29 16.54
CA SER A 223 -27.77 -15.55 16.90
C SER A 223 -27.21 -16.73 16.10
N THR A 224 -27.96 -17.82 15.97
CA THR A 224 -27.62 -19.00 15.16
C THR A 224 -27.27 -18.63 13.73
N ILE A 225 -28.14 -17.89 13.04
CA ILE A 225 -27.95 -17.53 11.63
C ILE A 225 -26.78 -16.58 11.43
N ILE A 226 -26.68 -15.54 12.28
CA ILE A 226 -25.62 -14.54 12.16
C ILE A 226 -24.25 -15.16 12.46
N GLY A 227 -24.14 -15.93 13.55
CA GLY A 227 -22.89 -16.55 13.96
C GLY A 227 -22.40 -17.60 12.97
N GLU A 228 -23.30 -18.42 12.43
CA GLU A 228 -22.99 -19.39 11.38
C GLU A 228 -22.50 -18.69 10.10
N SER A 229 -23.17 -17.62 9.67
CA SER A 229 -22.79 -16.83 8.50
C SER A 229 -21.40 -16.19 8.66
N LEU A 230 -21.14 -15.59 9.83
CA LEU A 230 -19.85 -14.98 10.14
C LEU A 230 -18.72 -16.01 10.18
N SER A 231 -18.99 -17.19 10.74
CA SER A 231 -18.04 -18.30 10.79
C SER A 231 -17.62 -18.74 9.38
N ARG A 232 -18.60 -18.93 8.49
CA ARG A 232 -18.35 -19.28 7.08
C ARG A 232 -17.59 -18.19 6.33
N LEU A 233 -17.87 -16.91 6.61
CA LEU A 233 -17.16 -15.80 6.00
C LEU A 233 -15.67 -15.80 6.39
N LEU A 234 -15.37 -15.99 7.68
CA LEU A 234 -14.00 -16.01 8.18
C LEU A 234 -13.24 -17.25 7.71
N GLU A 235 -13.88 -18.42 7.66
CA GLU A 235 -13.33 -19.63 7.03
C GLU A 235 -13.05 -19.40 5.54
N PHE A 236 -13.98 -18.78 4.81
CA PHE A 236 -13.81 -18.44 3.40
C PHE A 236 -12.64 -17.46 3.21
N ALA A 237 -12.47 -16.46 4.08
CA ALA A 237 -11.29 -15.58 4.10
C ALA A 237 -9.99 -16.30 4.48
N GLY A 238 -10.07 -17.54 4.98
CA GLY A 238 -8.94 -18.41 5.26
C GLY A 238 -8.50 -18.41 6.72
N HIS A 239 -9.27 -17.85 7.66
CA HIS A 239 -9.00 -17.91 9.10
C HIS A 239 -9.29 -19.30 9.69
N ASP A 240 -8.71 -19.59 10.86
CA ASP A 240 -9.03 -20.78 11.66
C ASP A 240 -10.19 -20.42 12.60
N VAL A 241 -11.36 -21.00 12.39
CA VAL A 241 -12.58 -20.63 13.12
C VAL A 241 -12.99 -21.75 14.06
N LEU A 242 -13.17 -21.40 15.33
CA LEU A 242 -13.78 -22.26 16.34
C LEU A 242 -15.20 -21.75 16.60
N ARG A 243 -16.17 -22.65 16.43
CA ARG A 243 -17.59 -22.42 16.64
C ARG A 243 -18.00 -22.98 17.99
#